data_AF-A0A250F3W7-F1
#
_entry.id   AF-A0A250F3W7-F1
#
_cell.length_a   1.000
_cell.length_b   1.000
_cell.length_c   1.000
_cell.angle_alpha   90.00
_cell.angle_beta   90.00
_cell.angle_gamma   90.00
#
_symmetry.space_group_name_H-M   'P 1'
#
loop_
_entity.id
_entity.type
_entity.pdbx_description
1 polymer ?
#
loop_
_entity_poly.entity_id
_entity_poly.type
_entity_poly.pdbx_seq_one_letter_code
_entity_poly.pdbx_strand_id
1 'polypeptide(L)'
;MELPQVKSKQRVADHGEVYTNLREVNAMLDLVKEQSESLSATFLEPACGNGNFLIEILRRKLCTLAEQYHNDPLAYDTHLLQVVSSIYGIDILPDNIAECHDRLFTEISSTYTQVRSRPLPLSLAKSLVFVMQKNILCGDATEYETIHKEPIIFYKWIFKSSNNNEVLDEVMYETSVFERTALKTGDKKTQIAMDFDRDVNTEPQISDYHGKTSPYCYYLSLSTLKPII
;
A
#
# COMPACT_ATOMS: atom_id res chain seq x y z
N MET A 1 24.17 3.28 -5.32
CA MET A 1 24.58 4.51 -4.60
C MET A 1 23.57 4.73 -3.51
N GLU A 2 23.98 4.86 -2.26
CA GLU A 2 23.07 5.29 -1.20
C GLU A 2 22.54 6.68 -1.54
N LEU A 3 21.22 6.87 -1.44
CA LEU A 3 20.61 8.18 -1.61
C LEU A 3 21.10 9.10 -0.48
N PRO A 4 21.37 10.39 -0.76
CA PRO A 4 21.73 11.33 0.30
C PRO A 4 20.61 11.40 1.34
N GLN A 5 20.97 11.38 2.62
CA GLN A 5 20.01 11.41 3.73
C GLN A 5 19.12 12.67 3.72
N VAL A 6 19.61 13.75 3.12
CA VAL A 6 18.92 15.04 3.01
C VAL A 6 18.96 15.50 1.56
N LYS A 7 17.80 15.84 0.98
CA LYS A 7 17.69 16.41 -0.37
C LYS A 7 18.17 17.86 -0.41
N SER A 8 17.79 18.67 0.59
CA SER A 8 18.34 20.02 0.80
C SER A 8 18.13 20.50 2.24
N LYS A 9 18.99 21.42 2.70
CA LYS A 9 18.84 22.06 4.03
C LYS A 9 17.53 22.84 4.16
N GLN A 10 17.04 23.41 3.06
CA GLN A 10 15.78 24.16 3.04
C GLN A 10 14.59 23.25 3.34
N ARG A 11 14.54 22.06 2.72
CA ARG A 11 13.47 21.08 2.98
C ARG A 11 13.49 20.51 4.40
N VAL A 12 14.67 20.38 5.00
CA VAL A 12 14.79 20.06 6.43
C VAL A 12 14.17 21.16 7.28
N ALA A 13 14.47 22.43 6.97
CA ALA A 13 13.95 23.55 7.75
C ALA A 13 12.43 23.75 7.58
N ASP A 14 11.92 23.64 6.35
CA ASP A 14 10.53 23.95 6.01
C ASP A 14 9.57 22.78 6.27
N HIS A 15 10.04 21.54 6.10
CA HIS A 15 9.20 20.35 6.11
C HIS A 15 9.70 19.23 7.03
N GLY A 16 10.86 19.40 7.68
CA GLY A 16 11.47 18.34 8.47
C GLY A 16 11.91 17.13 7.65
N GLU A 17 12.09 17.27 6.33
CA GLU A 17 12.38 16.14 5.44
C GLU A 17 13.78 15.56 5.70
N VAL A 18 13.81 14.32 6.18
CA VAL A 18 15.02 13.51 6.32
C VAL A 18 14.70 12.09 5.88
N TYR A 19 15.51 11.53 5.00
CA TYR A 19 15.33 10.15 4.55
C TYR A 19 15.96 9.18 5.52
N THR A 20 15.16 8.25 6.05
CA THR A 20 15.63 7.19 6.94
C THR A 20 16.64 6.30 6.21
N ASN A 21 17.81 6.10 6.83
CA ASN A 21 18.87 5.27 6.25
C ASN A 21 18.44 3.79 6.18
N LEU A 22 18.93 3.08 5.16
CA LEU A 22 18.58 1.68 4.90
C LEU A 22 18.84 0.75 6.11
N ARG A 23 19.91 1.01 6.86
CA ARG A 23 20.22 0.28 8.10
C ARG A 23 19.08 0.37 9.11
N GLU A 24 18.53 1.57 9.30
CA GLU A 24 17.53 1.79 10.35
C GLU A 24 16.15 1.34 9.90
N VAL A 25 15.85 1.46 8.60
CA VAL A 25 14.69 0.82 7.99
C VAL A 25 14.69 -0.68 8.26
N ASN A 26 15.80 -1.37 7.96
CA ASN A 26 15.88 -2.81 8.17
C ASN A 26 15.80 -3.18 9.66
N ALA A 27 16.51 -2.47 10.53
CA ALA A 27 16.44 -2.72 11.97
C ALA A 27 15.02 -2.60 12.54
N MET A 28 14.23 -1.64 12.04
CA MET A 28 12.83 -1.46 12.44
C MET A 28 11.93 -2.56 11.88
N LEU A 29 12.08 -2.93 10.60
CA LEU A 29 11.28 -3.99 9.99
C LEU A 29 11.59 -5.37 10.58
N ASP A 30 12.80 -5.58 11.09
CA ASP A 30 13.18 -6.83 11.77
C ASP A 30 12.46 -7.02 13.11
N LEU A 31 11.94 -5.95 13.72
CA LEU A 31 11.08 -6.04 14.92
C LEU A 31 9.69 -6.62 14.61
N VAL A 32 9.26 -6.53 13.35
CA VAL A 32 7.95 -6.98 12.85
C VAL A 32 8.13 -7.90 11.64
N LYS A 33 9.16 -8.75 11.71
CA LYS A 33 9.64 -9.55 10.57
C LYS A 33 8.53 -10.37 9.93
N GLU A 34 7.78 -11.12 10.73
CA GLU A 34 6.68 -11.97 10.27
C GLU A 34 5.61 -11.18 9.49
N GLN A 35 5.26 -9.98 9.97
CA GLN A 35 4.32 -9.09 9.29
C GLN A 35 4.94 -8.52 8.01
N SER A 36 6.21 -8.12 8.05
CA SER A 36 6.90 -7.55 6.89
C SER A 36 7.11 -8.55 5.74
N GLU A 37 7.09 -9.85 6.05
CA GLU A 37 7.22 -10.94 5.07
C GLU A 37 5.87 -11.53 4.65
N SER A 38 4.79 -11.30 5.42
CA SER A 38 3.44 -11.74 5.09
C SER A 38 2.90 -11.02 3.85
N LEU A 39 2.32 -11.74 2.89
CA LEU A 39 1.78 -11.15 1.66
C LEU A 39 0.58 -10.22 1.91
N SER A 40 -0.21 -10.49 2.95
CA SER A 40 -1.48 -9.80 3.22
C SER A 40 -1.44 -8.80 4.38
N ALA A 41 -0.45 -8.87 5.27
CA ALA A 41 -0.34 -7.94 6.40
C ALA A 41 -0.20 -6.49 5.92
N THR A 42 -1.01 -5.57 6.44
CA THR A 42 -1.05 -4.18 5.98
C THR A 42 -0.06 -3.29 6.72
N PHE A 43 0.53 -2.33 6.01
CA PHE A 43 1.43 -1.32 6.57
C PHE A 43 1.00 0.08 6.12
N LEU A 44 1.04 1.05 7.03
CA LEU A 44 0.90 2.47 6.72
C LEU A 44 2.12 3.23 7.21
N GLU A 45 2.71 4.00 6.31
CA GLU A 45 3.70 5.01 6.65
C GLU A 45 3.10 6.42 6.47
N PRO A 46 2.72 7.14 7.55
CA PRO A 46 2.02 8.42 7.47
C PRO A 46 2.93 9.63 7.14
N ALA A 47 4.23 9.41 6.93
CA ALA A 47 5.18 10.41 6.42
C ALA A 47 6.22 9.70 5.53
N CYS A 48 5.75 9.10 4.44
CA CYS A 48 6.52 8.11 3.69
C CYS A 48 7.68 8.69 2.88
N GLY A 49 7.74 10.00 2.69
CA GLY A 49 8.73 10.65 1.84
C GLY A 49 8.76 9.99 0.47
N ASN A 50 9.96 9.68 -0.01
CA ASN A 50 10.15 8.93 -1.26
C ASN A 50 10.07 7.40 -1.10
N GLY A 51 9.57 6.90 0.04
CA GLY A 51 9.17 5.51 0.22
C GLY A 51 10.25 4.56 0.75
N ASN A 52 11.21 5.01 1.55
CA ASN A 52 12.29 4.14 2.04
C ASN A 52 11.79 2.93 2.86
N PHE A 53 10.80 3.10 3.73
CA PHE A 53 10.17 1.97 4.41
C PHE A 53 9.36 1.10 3.46
N LEU A 54 8.53 1.75 2.61
CA LEU A 54 7.60 1.07 1.72
C LEU A 54 8.31 0.15 0.73
N ILE A 55 9.46 0.57 0.19
CA ILE A 55 10.20 -0.25 -0.79
C ILE A 55 10.86 -1.47 -0.13
N GLU A 56 11.33 -1.36 1.11
CA GLU A 56 11.89 -2.52 1.82
C GLU A 56 10.80 -3.50 2.26
N ILE A 57 9.63 -3.01 2.68
CA ILE A 57 8.44 -3.85 2.93
C ILE A 57 8.04 -4.58 1.64
N LEU A 58 7.96 -3.85 0.52
CA LEU A 58 7.66 -4.42 -0.78
C LEU A 58 8.66 -5.53 -1.15
N ARG A 59 9.97 -5.29 -1.02
CA ARG A 59 11.02 -6.27 -1.31
C ARG A 59 10.87 -7.56 -0.52
N ARG A 60 10.64 -7.46 0.80
CA ARG A 60 10.42 -8.63 1.67
C ARG A 60 9.21 -9.44 1.21
N LYS A 61 8.08 -8.77 0.96
CA LYS A 61 6.86 -9.41 0.44
C LYS A 61 7.05 -10.04 -0.94
N LEU A 62 7.75 -9.38 -1.86
CA LEU A 62 8.05 -9.91 -3.19
C LEU A 62 8.95 -11.16 -3.13
N CYS A 63 9.88 -11.22 -2.18
CA CYS A 63 10.69 -12.40 -1.92
C CYS A 63 9.81 -13.58 -1.49
N THR A 64 8.97 -13.39 -0.47
CA THR A 64 8.00 -14.40 -0.01
C THR A 64 7.07 -14.84 -1.13
N LEU A 65 6.58 -13.90 -1.95
CA LEU A 65 5.70 -14.17 -3.08
C LEU A 65 6.38 -15.08 -4.12
N ALA A 66 7.65 -14.82 -4.44
CA ALA A 66 8.43 -15.66 -5.35
C ALA A 66 8.67 -17.05 -4.76
N GLU A 67 9.03 -17.14 -3.48
CA GLU A 67 9.24 -18.43 -2.80
C GLU A 67 7.99 -19.31 -2.86
N GLN A 68 6.81 -18.73 -2.59
CA GLN A 68 5.54 -19.47 -2.54
C GLN A 68 4.97 -19.79 -3.93
N TYR A 69 4.99 -18.83 -4.86
CA TYR A 69 4.17 -18.90 -6.08
C TYR A 69 4.95 -18.84 -7.41
N HIS A 70 6.30 -18.91 -7.42
CA HIS A 70 7.06 -18.82 -8.69
C HIS A 70 6.63 -19.85 -9.75
N ASN A 71 6.16 -21.04 -9.34
CA ASN A 71 5.73 -22.10 -10.26
C ASN A 71 4.30 -21.91 -10.80
N ASP A 72 3.48 -21.06 -10.19
CA ASP A 72 2.11 -20.78 -10.63
C ASP A 72 2.00 -19.32 -11.10
N PRO A 73 2.02 -19.07 -12.43
CA PRO A 73 1.90 -17.73 -12.99
C PRO A 73 0.66 -16.97 -12.52
N LEU A 74 -0.48 -17.66 -12.41
CA LEU A 74 -1.75 -17.01 -12.14
C LEU A 74 -1.88 -16.70 -10.65
N ALA A 75 -1.52 -17.65 -9.78
CA ALA A 75 -1.48 -17.41 -8.34
C ALA A 75 -0.50 -16.27 -8.01
N TYR A 76 0.68 -16.24 -8.64
CA TYR A 76 1.66 -15.17 -8.50
C TYR A 76 1.09 -13.81 -8.90
N ASP A 77 0.45 -13.71 -10.08
CA ASP A 77 -0.12 -12.44 -10.57
C ASP A 77 -1.21 -11.92 -9.60
N THR A 78 -2.07 -12.80 -9.07
CA THR A 78 -3.12 -12.39 -8.12
C THR A 78 -2.58 -12.01 -6.74
N HIS A 79 -1.57 -12.71 -6.23
CA HIS A 79 -0.93 -12.38 -4.96
C HIS A 79 0.00 -11.17 -5.07
N LEU A 80 0.56 -10.88 -6.24
CA LEU A 80 1.28 -9.62 -6.48
C LEU A 80 0.35 -8.42 -6.28
N LEU A 81 -0.88 -8.49 -6.79
CA LEU A 81 -1.89 -7.46 -6.55
C LEU A 81 -2.20 -7.33 -5.06
N GLN A 82 -2.34 -8.43 -4.33
CA GLN A 82 -2.54 -8.42 -2.87
C GLN A 82 -1.37 -7.75 -2.12
N VAL A 83 -0.12 -8.09 -2.47
CA VAL A 83 1.08 -7.51 -1.88
C VAL A 83 1.05 -5.98 -2.03
N VAL A 84 0.81 -5.47 -3.23
CA VAL A 84 0.77 -4.02 -3.48
C VAL A 84 -0.41 -3.37 -2.78
N SER A 85 -1.57 -4.03 -2.74
CA SER A 85 -2.75 -3.59 -2.00
C SER A 85 -2.56 -3.52 -0.48
N SER A 86 -1.54 -4.18 0.07
CA SER A 86 -1.25 -4.17 1.51
C SER A 86 -0.37 -3.02 1.99
N ILE A 87 0.18 -2.20 1.07
CA ILE A 87 1.14 -1.14 1.40
C ILE A 87 0.48 0.22 1.20
N TYR A 88 0.48 1.05 2.25
CA TYR A 88 -0.11 2.38 2.29
C TYR A 88 0.92 3.44 2.71
N GLY A 89 0.78 4.65 2.20
CA GLY A 89 1.68 5.76 2.49
C GLY A 89 1.00 7.11 2.33
N ILE A 90 1.39 8.06 3.19
CA ILE A 90 1.02 9.47 3.06
C ILE A 90 2.29 10.31 3.12
N ASP A 91 2.40 11.31 2.27
CA ASP A 91 3.42 12.36 2.39
C ASP A 91 2.83 13.69 1.96
N ILE A 92 3.27 14.77 2.59
CA ILE A 92 2.76 16.12 2.31
C ILE A 92 3.32 16.68 1.00
N LEU A 93 4.46 16.17 0.52
CA LEU A 93 5.15 16.71 -0.65
C LEU A 93 4.80 15.91 -1.92
N PRO A 94 4.18 16.53 -2.94
CA PRO A 94 3.79 15.82 -4.17
C PRO A 94 4.97 15.19 -4.92
N ASP A 95 6.17 15.80 -4.86
CA ASP A 95 7.36 15.28 -5.54
C ASP A 95 7.90 14.01 -4.87
N ASN A 96 7.79 13.91 -3.55
CA ASN A 96 8.11 12.69 -2.80
C ASN A 96 7.16 11.56 -3.15
N ILE A 97 5.86 11.85 -3.23
CA ILE A 97 4.85 10.87 -3.65
C ILE A 97 5.14 10.35 -5.05
N ALA A 98 5.39 11.24 -6.02
CA ALA A 98 5.74 10.84 -7.38
C ALA A 98 6.98 9.93 -7.42
N GLU A 99 8.05 10.31 -6.69
CA GLU A 99 9.27 9.49 -6.59
C GLU A 99 9.01 8.13 -5.92
N CYS A 100 8.16 8.11 -4.88
CA CYS A 100 7.74 6.88 -4.21
C CYS A 100 7.02 5.92 -5.17
N HIS A 101 6.05 6.44 -5.93
CA HIS A 101 5.33 5.67 -6.96
C HIS A 101 6.29 5.07 -8.00
N ASP A 102 7.19 5.88 -8.56
CA ASP A 102 8.15 5.43 -9.58
C ASP A 102 9.09 4.36 -9.03
N ARG A 103 9.60 4.55 -7.80
CA ARG A 103 10.50 3.59 -7.14
C ARG A 103 9.81 2.25 -6.90
N LEU A 104 8.61 2.25 -6.34
CA LEU A 104 7.85 1.03 -6.06
C LEU A 104 7.48 0.31 -7.36
N PHE A 105 6.98 1.03 -8.38
CA PHE A 105 6.61 0.43 -9.65
C PHE A 105 7.82 -0.16 -10.39
N THR A 106 8.97 0.52 -10.33
CA THR A 106 10.23 0.02 -10.90
C THR A 106 10.68 -1.27 -10.22
N GLU A 107 10.62 -1.31 -8.88
CA GLU A 107 10.97 -2.51 -8.10
C GLU A 107 10.06 -3.70 -8.45
N ILE A 108 8.74 -3.47 -8.50
CA ILE A 108 7.74 -4.45 -8.93
C ILE A 108 8.06 -4.99 -10.33
N SER A 109 8.23 -4.08 -11.30
CA SER A 109 8.42 -4.45 -12.71
C SER A 109 9.72 -5.20 -12.95
N SER A 110 10.80 -4.76 -12.28
CA SER A 110 12.11 -5.43 -12.32
C SER A 110 12.03 -6.82 -11.71
N THR A 111 11.48 -6.95 -10.50
CA THR A 111 11.36 -8.22 -9.79
C THR A 111 10.47 -9.20 -10.55
N TYR A 112 9.33 -8.72 -11.09
CA TYR A 112 8.45 -9.52 -11.93
C TYR A 112 9.20 -10.09 -13.14
N THR A 113 9.96 -9.26 -13.84
CA THR A 113 10.70 -9.66 -15.03
C THR A 113 11.76 -10.71 -14.70
N GLN A 114 12.44 -10.57 -13.56
CA GLN A 114 13.42 -11.54 -13.07
C GLN A 114 12.77 -12.89 -12.74
N VAL A 115 11.67 -12.89 -11.98
CA VAL A 115 11.00 -14.13 -11.54
C VAL A 115 10.29 -14.83 -12.70
N ARG A 116 9.60 -14.07 -13.57
CA ARG A 116 8.74 -14.62 -14.63
C ARG A 116 9.45 -14.79 -15.97
N SER A 117 10.68 -14.28 -16.11
CA SER A 117 11.44 -14.24 -17.38
C SER A 117 10.65 -13.59 -18.53
N ARG A 118 9.73 -12.68 -18.20
CA ARG A 118 8.90 -11.92 -19.16
C ARG A 118 8.51 -10.56 -18.57
N PRO A 119 8.25 -9.54 -19.39
CA PRO A 119 7.77 -8.25 -18.89
C PRO A 119 6.44 -8.38 -18.14
N LEU A 120 6.20 -7.45 -17.20
CA LEU A 120 4.92 -7.31 -16.50
C LEU A 120 3.79 -7.05 -17.51
N PRO A 121 2.72 -7.88 -17.54
CA PRO A 121 1.60 -7.68 -18.44
C PRO A 121 0.96 -6.31 -18.23
N LEU A 122 0.62 -5.61 -19.33
CA LEU A 122 0.06 -4.25 -19.28
C LEU A 122 -1.23 -4.17 -18.45
N SER A 123 -2.06 -5.22 -18.48
CA SER A 123 -3.28 -5.28 -17.67
C SER A 123 -2.96 -5.25 -16.18
N LEU A 124 -2.07 -6.13 -15.72
CA LEU A 124 -1.64 -6.19 -14.32
C LEU A 124 -0.93 -4.89 -13.91
N ALA A 125 -0.05 -4.36 -14.76
CA ALA A 125 0.63 -3.08 -14.50
C ALA A 125 -0.36 -1.93 -14.22
N LYS A 126 -1.43 -1.82 -15.02
CA LYS A 126 -2.48 -0.80 -14.80
C LYS A 126 -3.18 -0.97 -13.46
N SER A 127 -3.40 -2.21 -13.03
CA SER A 127 -4.01 -2.55 -11.74
C SER A 127 -3.15 -2.13 -10.57
N LEU A 128 -1.86 -2.47 -10.63
CA LEU A 128 -0.90 -2.11 -9.60
C LEU A 128 -0.78 -0.60 -9.48
N VAL A 129 -0.70 0.13 -10.61
CA VAL A 129 -0.70 1.59 -10.62
C VAL A 129 -1.98 2.15 -10.00
N PHE A 130 -3.15 1.61 -10.33
CA PHE A 130 -4.41 2.07 -9.75
C PHE A 130 -4.44 1.88 -8.22
N VAL A 131 -4.06 0.70 -7.74
CA VAL A 131 -3.99 0.40 -6.30
C VAL A 131 -3.01 1.36 -5.61
N MET A 132 -1.81 1.54 -6.18
CA MET A 132 -0.82 2.48 -5.63
C MET A 132 -1.39 3.89 -5.57
N GLN A 133 -2.13 4.36 -6.58
CA GLN A 133 -2.76 5.69 -6.58
C GLN A 133 -3.82 5.87 -5.50
N LYS A 134 -4.41 4.77 -5.01
CA LYS A 134 -5.37 4.78 -3.89
C LYS A 134 -4.71 4.60 -2.52
N ASN A 135 -3.53 3.98 -2.49
CA ASN A 135 -2.86 3.63 -1.25
C ASN A 135 -1.73 4.60 -0.87
N ILE A 136 -1.09 5.24 -1.84
CA ILE A 136 0.06 6.14 -1.67
C ILE A 136 -0.39 7.56 -2.06
N LEU A 137 -0.72 8.36 -1.05
CA LEU A 137 -1.50 9.59 -1.19
C LEU A 137 -0.69 10.82 -0.81
N CYS A 138 -0.94 11.93 -1.51
CA CYS A 138 -0.42 13.23 -1.13
C CYS A 138 -1.38 13.92 -0.15
N GLY A 139 -0.93 14.16 1.08
CA GLY A 139 -1.75 14.77 2.11
C GLY A 139 -0.98 15.01 3.40
N ASP A 140 -1.64 15.70 4.33
CA ASP A 140 -1.15 15.94 5.66
C ASP A 140 -1.76 14.91 6.61
N ALA A 141 -0.96 13.94 7.05
CA ALA A 141 -1.42 12.91 7.98
C ALA A 141 -1.70 13.44 9.40
N THR A 142 -1.22 14.64 9.74
CA THR A 142 -1.48 15.28 11.03
C THR A 142 -2.82 16.00 11.05
N GLU A 143 -3.22 16.56 9.91
CA GLU A 143 -4.52 17.21 9.69
C GLU A 143 -5.58 16.27 9.08
N TYR A 144 -5.18 15.07 8.65
CA TYR A 144 -6.05 14.05 8.04
C TYR A 144 -6.70 14.49 6.71
N GLU A 145 -6.05 15.43 6.02
CA GLU A 145 -6.57 16.08 4.82
C GLU A 145 -5.60 15.97 3.64
N THR A 146 -6.13 15.92 2.43
CA THR A 146 -5.38 16.07 1.19
C THR A 146 -4.87 17.51 1.04
N ILE A 147 -4.01 17.75 0.05
CA ILE A 147 -3.56 19.10 -0.32
C ILE A 147 -4.71 20.04 -0.73
N HIS A 148 -5.88 19.49 -1.06
CA HIS A 148 -7.08 20.23 -1.43
C HIS A 148 -8.03 20.47 -0.26
N LYS A 149 -7.64 20.16 0.98
CA LYS A 149 -8.48 20.29 2.18
C LYS A 149 -9.71 19.38 2.18
N GLU A 150 -9.56 18.22 1.55
CA GLU A 150 -10.55 17.15 1.57
C GLU A 150 -10.07 16.03 2.50
N PRO A 151 -10.96 15.25 3.14
CA PRO A 151 -10.54 14.12 3.97
C PRO A 151 -9.73 13.09 3.17
N ILE A 152 -8.67 12.55 3.77
CA ILE A 152 -7.93 11.42 3.19
C ILE A 152 -8.82 10.17 3.24
N ILE A 153 -8.95 9.46 2.12
CA ILE A 153 -9.77 8.23 2.01
C ILE A 153 -8.86 7.06 1.66
N PHE A 154 -8.88 6.02 2.49
CA PHE A 154 -8.21 4.76 2.22
C PHE A 154 -9.16 3.72 1.65
N TYR A 155 -8.59 2.83 0.84
CA TYR A 155 -9.27 1.69 0.22
C TYR A 155 -8.73 0.43 0.88
N LYS A 156 -9.53 -0.24 1.70
CA LYS A 156 -9.21 -1.56 2.25
C LYS A 156 -9.56 -2.62 1.22
N TRP A 157 -8.55 -3.24 0.63
CA TRP A 157 -8.71 -4.28 -0.37
C TRP A 157 -8.97 -5.65 0.25
N ILE A 158 -9.92 -6.40 -0.30
CA ILE A 158 -10.32 -7.73 0.17
C ILE A 158 -10.14 -8.70 -0.99
N PHE A 159 -9.39 -9.77 -0.75
CA PHE A 159 -9.09 -10.81 -1.74
C PHE A 159 -9.69 -12.14 -1.29
N LYS A 160 -10.37 -12.85 -2.19
CA LYS A 160 -10.92 -14.18 -1.94
C LYS A 160 -10.61 -15.13 -3.11
N SER A 161 -10.59 -16.43 -2.81
CA SER A 161 -10.61 -17.50 -3.81
C SER A 161 -12.03 -18.07 -3.90
N SER A 162 -12.57 -18.16 -5.11
CA SER A 162 -13.90 -18.69 -5.38
C SER A 162 -13.97 -20.22 -5.32
N ASN A 163 -12.84 -20.91 -5.56
CA ASN A 163 -12.79 -22.36 -5.79
C ASN A 163 -11.80 -23.12 -4.89
N ASN A 164 -11.46 -22.59 -3.71
CA ASN A 164 -10.48 -23.20 -2.78
C ASN A 164 -9.11 -23.53 -3.42
N ASN A 165 -8.71 -22.77 -4.44
CA ASN A 165 -7.37 -22.84 -5.02
C ASN A 165 -6.51 -21.69 -4.49
N GLU A 166 -5.22 -21.70 -4.81
CA GLU A 166 -4.29 -20.63 -4.44
C GLU A 166 -4.43 -19.36 -5.29
N VAL A 167 -5.51 -19.22 -6.08
CA VAL A 167 -5.75 -18.06 -6.93
C VAL A 167 -6.75 -17.13 -6.25
N LEU A 168 -6.39 -15.85 -6.11
CA LEU A 168 -7.28 -14.83 -5.57
C LEU A 168 -8.07 -14.20 -6.71
N ASP A 169 -9.23 -14.76 -7.01
CA ASP A 169 -10.03 -14.43 -8.18
C ASP A 169 -11.22 -13.50 -7.91
N GLU A 170 -11.44 -13.14 -6.66
CA GLU A 170 -12.37 -12.07 -6.27
C GLU A 170 -11.62 -10.97 -5.52
N VAL A 171 -11.62 -9.77 -6.10
CA VAL A 171 -11.11 -8.56 -5.46
C VAL A 171 -12.26 -7.60 -5.22
N MET A 172 -12.39 -7.14 -3.98
CA MET A 172 -13.35 -6.13 -3.53
C MET A 172 -12.63 -5.06 -2.71
N TYR A 173 -13.30 -3.94 -2.44
CA TYR A 173 -12.77 -2.95 -1.52
C TYR A 173 -13.86 -2.30 -0.67
N GLU A 174 -13.43 -1.78 0.48
CA GLU A 174 -14.19 -0.91 1.37
C GLU A 174 -13.43 0.41 1.50
N THR A 175 -14.13 1.54 1.56
CA THR A 175 -13.49 2.84 1.77
C THR A 175 -13.67 3.32 3.19
N SER A 176 -12.62 3.89 3.77
CA SER A 176 -12.65 4.49 5.10
C SER A 176 -12.00 5.87 5.07
N VAL A 177 -12.55 6.80 5.85
CA VAL A 177 -11.92 8.11 6.07
C VAL A 177 -10.76 7.91 7.04
N PHE A 178 -9.59 8.43 6.70
CA PHE A 178 -8.47 8.49 7.61
C PHE A 178 -8.76 9.58 8.63
N GLU A 179 -8.98 9.20 9.89
CA GLU A 179 -9.35 10.14 10.95
C GLU A 179 -8.68 9.76 12.27
N ARG A 180 -8.57 10.75 13.18
CA ARG A 180 -8.12 10.49 14.54
C ARG A 180 -9.21 9.76 15.31
N THR A 181 -9.05 8.45 15.49
CA THR A 181 -9.88 7.72 16.44
C THR A 181 -9.43 8.03 17.88
N ALA A 182 -10.33 8.61 18.69
CA ALA A 182 -10.15 8.62 20.14
C ALA A 182 -10.49 7.22 20.69
N LEU A 183 -9.48 6.44 21.05
CA LEU A 183 -9.68 5.20 21.80
C LEU A 183 -10.36 5.54 23.13
N LYS A 184 -11.62 5.11 23.33
CA LYS A 184 -12.30 5.22 24.61
C LYS A 184 -11.83 4.11 25.54
N THR A 185 -10.76 4.32 26.32
CA THR A 185 -10.73 3.87 27.73
C THR A 185 -9.57 4.50 28.49
N GLY A 186 -9.80 4.82 29.76
CA GLY A 186 -8.80 5.47 30.61
C GLY A 186 -7.55 4.63 30.75
N ASP A 187 -6.49 5.02 30.05
CA ASP A 187 -5.17 5.24 30.64
C ASP A 187 -4.26 5.91 29.60
N LYS A 188 -3.38 6.78 30.10
CA LYS A 188 -2.62 7.76 29.32
C LYS A 188 -1.67 7.09 28.32
N LYS A 189 -2.04 7.11 27.03
CA LYS A 189 -1.18 7.40 25.86
C LYS A 189 -2.05 7.35 24.59
N THR A 190 -2.19 8.48 23.90
CA THR A 190 -2.88 8.58 22.61
C THR A 190 -2.06 7.84 21.56
N GLN A 191 -2.48 6.65 21.14
CA GLN A 191 -1.94 5.96 19.97
C GLN A 191 -2.73 6.37 18.72
N ILE A 192 -2.04 6.53 17.61
CA ILE A 192 -2.66 6.61 16.27
C ILE A 192 -2.90 5.17 15.85
N ALA A 193 -4.13 4.70 15.94
CA ALA A 193 -4.53 3.42 15.38
C ALA A 193 -5.40 3.69 14.15
N MET A 194 -5.02 3.11 13.01
CA MET A 194 -6.06 2.68 12.06
C MET A 194 -6.72 1.48 12.72
N ASP A 195 -7.87 1.72 13.31
CA ASP A 195 -8.65 0.69 13.99
C ASP A 195 -9.36 -0.15 12.91
N PHE A 196 -8.66 -1.12 12.35
CA PHE A 196 -9.22 -2.09 11.39
C PHE A 196 -10.09 -3.16 12.07
N ASP A 197 -10.02 -3.26 13.40
CA ASP A 197 -10.62 -4.31 14.24
C ASP A 197 -11.59 -3.74 15.29
N ARG A 198 -12.22 -2.58 15.05
CA ARG A 198 -13.28 -2.11 15.96
C ARG A 198 -14.49 -3.04 15.83
N ASP A 199 -14.48 -4.12 16.61
CA ASP A 199 -15.64 -4.95 16.95
C ASP A 199 -16.63 -4.09 17.73
N VAL A 200 -17.48 -3.38 17.01
CA VAL A 200 -18.76 -2.95 17.57
C VAL A 200 -19.61 -4.20 17.57
N ASN A 201 -19.79 -4.82 18.74
CA ASN A 201 -20.69 -5.95 18.98
C ASN A 201 -22.13 -5.62 18.55
N THR A 202 -22.35 -5.78 17.25
CA THR A 202 -23.54 -5.93 16.42
C THR A 202 -22.88 -6.08 15.06
N GLU A 203 -22.90 -7.27 14.43
CA GLU A 203 -22.55 -7.36 13.01
C GLU A 203 -23.19 -6.17 12.30
N PRO A 204 -22.42 -5.20 11.79
CA PRO A 204 -22.99 -4.30 10.83
C PRO A 204 -23.30 -5.22 9.66
N GLN A 205 -24.57 -5.29 9.26
CA GLN A 205 -24.91 -5.75 7.91
C GLN A 205 -24.01 -4.96 6.97
N ILE A 206 -22.96 -5.60 6.45
CA ILE A 206 -21.95 -4.99 5.59
C ILE A 206 -22.68 -4.59 4.31
N SER A 207 -23.12 -3.32 4.22
CA SER A 207 -24.08 -2.91 3.20
C SER A 207 -23.46 -2.49 1.88
N ASP A 208 -22.16 -2.17 1.82
CA ASP A 208 -21.60 -1.52 0.62
C ASP A 208 -20.23 -2.08 0.20
N TYR A 209 -20.25 -3.29 -0.35
CA TYR A 209 -19.14 -3.82 -1.15
C TYR A 209 -19.12 -3.12 -2.52
N HIS A 210 -17.99 -2.50 -2.88
CA HIS A 210 -17.81 -1.92 -4.20
C HIS A 210 -16.88 -2.77 -5.07
N GLY A 211 -17.35 -3.11 -6.28
CA GLY A 211 -16.58 -3.76 -7.35
C GLY A 211 -16.22 -5.22 -7.08
N LYS A 212 -16.84 -6.16 -7.81
CA LYS A 212 -16.29 -7.51 -7.99
C LYS A 212 -15.54 -7.54 -9.32
N THR A 213 -14.26 -7.86 -9.30
CA THR A 213 -13.50 -8.08 -10.54
C THR A 213 -12.85 -9.46 -10.53
N SER A 214 -12.98 -10.17 -11.65
CA SER A 214 -12.38 -11.48 -11.90
C SER A 214 -10.97 -11.29 -12.47
N PRO A 215 -10.03 -12.21 -12.22
CA PRO A 215 -8.68 -12.17 -12.79
C PRO A 215 -8.66 -12.26 -14.32
N TYR A 216 -9.77 -12.70 -14.92
CA TYR A 216 -9.96 -12.77 -16.38
C TYR A 216 -10.60 -11.52 -17.00
N CYS A 217 -11.08 -10.58 -16.19
CA CYS A 217 -11.58 -9.28 -16.64
C CYS A 217 -10.65 -8.22 -16.09
N TYR A 218 -9.86 -7.58 -16.97
CA TYR A 218 -9.11 -6.34 -16.75
C TYR A 218 -9.09 -5.94 -15.28
N TYR A 219 -8.11 -6.39 -14.50
CA TYR A 219 -8.03 -6.21 -13.04
C TYR A 219 -8.19 -4.72 -12.67
N LEU A 220 -9.42 -4.20 -12.53
CA LEU A 220 -9.78 -2.77 -12.46
C LEU A 220 -9.98 -2.04 -13.81
N SER A 221 -10.69 -2.62 -14.79
CA SER A 221 -11.42 -1.78 -15.77
C SER A 221 -12.59 -1.09 -15.07
N LEU A 222 -12.29 -0.14 -14.21
CA LEU A 222 -13.24 0.88 -13.81
C LEU A 222 -13.31 1.87 -14.96
N SER A 223 -14.15 1.57 -15.96
CA SER A 223 -14.56 2.51 -17.00
C SER A 223 -15.36 3.71 -16.47
N THR A 224 -15.21 4.08 -15.20
CA THR A 224 -16.04 5.06 -14.51
C THR A 224 -15.27 5.82 -13.42
N LEU A 225 -14.06 6.32 -13.70
CA LEU A 225 -13.51 7.42 -12.89
C LEU A 225 -12.84 8.43 -13.82
N LYS A 226 -13.47 9.59 -13.98
CA LYS A 226 -12.85 10.76 -14.58
C LYS A 226 -11.69 11.21 -13.68
N PRO A 227 -10.56 11.66 -14.24
CA PRO A 227 -9.49 12.27 -13.45
C PRO A 227 -10.04 13.52 -12.75
N ILE A 228 -9.66 13.70 -11.48
CA ILE A 228 -9.69 15.02 -10.86
C ILE A 228 -8.44 15.74 -11.40
N ILE A 229 -8.68 16.79 -12.16
CA ILE A 229 -7.75 17.90 -12.34
C ILE A 229 -7.99 18.86 -11.19
#